data_AF-A0A961VS32-F1
#
_entry.id   AF-A0A961VS32-F1
#
_cell.length_a   1.000
_cell.length_b   1.000
_cell.length_c   1.000
_cell.angle_alpha   90.00
_cell.angle_beta   90.00
_cell.angle_gamma   90.00
#
_symmetry.space_group_name_H-M   'P 1'
#
loop_
_entity.id
_entity.type
_entity.pdbx_description
1 polymer ?
#
loop_
_entity_poly.entity_id
_entity_poly.type
_entity_poly.pdbx_seq_one_letter_code
_entity_poly.pdbx_strand_id
1 'polypeptide(L)'
;MPFARETAFLAELFQSIAGRSRRMIGGPDNREAAEVLARRLMSSQGEASGVALAEALLDAYAAMHTPEQRQWFETLAANYGPDDARLAEAAKAWLADPTPHAANALHDAAEPRRQELLRRLNLAPGGTAALVEMRAALLGLIPDHPDLRLVDADFAHLFSSWFNRGFLLLRRIDWSSPADVLEKIIRYEAVHEINGFEDLRRRLVPPDRRCFAFFHPRMPDDPLIFVEVALTRGTPASIAPLIDNSQPFLDAEDADTAVFYSISNTQAGLRGISFGNFLIK
;
A
#
# COMPACT_ATOMS: atom_id res chain seq x y z
N MET A 1 16.14 -17.40 -29.97
CA MET A 1 14.69 -17.18 -30.20
C MET A 1 13.89 -17.38 -28.90
N PRO A 2 14.00 -16.49 -27.88
CA PRO A 2 13.23 -16.60 -26.63
C PRO A 2 11.87 -15.88 -26.70
N PHE A 3 11.82 -14.72 -27.37
CA PHE A 3 10.63 -13.85 -27.48
C PHE A 3 9.41 -14.50 -28.15
N ALA A 4 9.61 -15.47 -29.05
CA ALA A 4 8.50 -16.15 -29.73
C ALA A 4 7.79 -17.19 -28.85
N ARG A 5 8.44 -17.68 -27.77
CA ARG A 5 7.81 -18.60 -26.82
C ARG A 5 6.99 -17.86 -25.75
N GLU A 6 7.41 -16.66 -25.37
CA GLU A 6 6.69 -15.82 -24.39
C GLU A 6 5.37 -15.28 -24.95
N THR A 7 5.35 -14.86 -26.22
CA THR A 7 4.11 -14.43 -26.90
C THR A 7 3.13 -15.59 -27.10
N ALA A 8 3.65 -16.80 -27.39
CA ALA A 8 2.83 -18.01 -27.44
C ALA A 8 2.25 -18.39 -26.06
N PHE A 9 3.01 -18.23 -24.98
CA PHE A 9 2.56 -18.48 -23.61
C PHE A 9 1.48 -17.50 -23.16
N LEU A 10 1.63 -16.20 -23.44
CA LEU A 10 0.60 -15.21 -23.16
C LEU A 10 -0.64 -15.42 -24.03
N ALA A 11 -0.46 -15.79 -25.31
CA ALA A 11 -1.58 -16.14 -26.17
C ALA A 11 -2.32 -17.39 -25.68
N GLU A 12 -1.61 -18.41 -25.17
CA GLU A 12 -2.22 -19.59 -24.51
C GLU A 12 -2.87 -19.23 -23.17
N LEU A 13 -2.32 -18.28 -22.40
CA LEU A 13 -2.92 -17.75 -21.17
C LEU A 13 -4.25 -17.08 -21.48
N PHE A 14 -4.25 -16.14 -22.43
CA PHE A 14 -5.45 -15.46 -22.91
C PHE A 14 -6.42 -16.42 -23.59
N GLN A 15 -5.97 -17.43 -24.33
CA GLN A 15 -6.84 -18.45 -24.94
C GLN A 15 -7.36 -19.48 -23.94
N SER A 16 -6.67 -19.76 -22.83
CA SER A 16 -7.20 -20.64 -21.78
C SER A 16 -8.26 -19.92 -20.93
N ILE A 17 -8.05 -18.62 -20.69
CA ILE A 17 -9.02 -17.73 -20.04
C ILE A 17 -10.21 -17.48 -20.99
N ALA A 18 -9.96 -17.19 -22.26
CA ALA A 18 -11.00 -16.94 -23.28
C ALA A 18 -11.66 -18.23 -23.84
N GLY A 19 -11.00 -19.38 -23.71
CA GLY A 19 -11.48 -20.67 -24.21
C GLY A 19 -12.38 -21.39 -23.21
N ARG A 20 -12.18 -21.16 -21.91
CA ARG A 20 -13.15 -21.54 -20.86
C ARG A 20 -14.33 -20.57 -20.78
N SER A 21 -14.16 -19.30 -21.16
CA SER A 21 -15.22 -18.28 -21.09
C SER A 21 -16.32 -18.39 -22.16
N ARG A 22 -16.18 -19.26 -23.18
CA ARG A 22 -17.21 -19.45 -24.23
C ARG A 22 -18.21 -20.57 -23.94
N ARG A 23 -18.09 -21.28 -22.82
CA ARG A 23 -19.10 -22.26 -22.40
C ARG A 23 -19.73 -21.79 -21.09
N MET A 24 -20.92 -21.23 -21.20
CA MET A 24 -21.80 -20.69 -20.16
C MET A 24 -21.81 -19.16 -20.07
N ILE A 25 -23.03 -18.66 -19.92
CA ILE A 25 -23.41 -17.25 -19.86
C ILE A 25 -22.80 -16.65 -18.58
N GLY A 26 -21.95 -15.63 -18.72
CA GLY A 26 -21.21 -14.98 -17.63
C GLY A 26 -19.70 -15.08 -17.86
N GLY A 27 -18.99 -13.95 -17.85
CA GLY A 27 -17.52 -13.94 -17.93
C GLY A 27 -16.87 -14.72 -16.77
N PRO A 28 -15.56 -15.03 -16.83
CA PRO A 28 -14.90 -15.69 -15.71
C PRO A 28 -15.08 -14.89 -14.42
N ASP A 29 -15.42 -15.57 -13.32
CA ASP A 29 -15.40 -15.01 -11.97
C ASP A 29 -13.97 -14.50 -11.70
N ASN A 30 -13.81 -13.18 -11.53
CA ASN A 30 -12.51 -12.53 -11.31
C ASN A 30 -11.76 -13.18 -10.13
N ARG A 31 -12.49 -13.65 -9.12
CA ARG A 31 -11.94 -14.38 -7.98
C ARG A 31 -11.37 -15.73 -8.39
N GLU A 32 -12.10 -16.53 -9.17
CA GLU A 32 -11.59 -17.83 -9.64
C GLU A 32 -10.32 -17.64 -10.48
N ALA A 33 -10.28 -16.58 -11.32
CA ALA A 33 -9.09 -16.21 -12.06
C ALA A 33 -7.92 -15.88 -11.13
N ALA A 34 -8.13 -15.03 -10.12
CA ALA A 34 -7.09 -14.68 -9.13
C ALA A 34 -6.56 -15.92 -8.38
N GLU A 35 -7.43 -16.87 -8.00
CA GLU A 35 -7.00 -18.11 -7.34
C GLU A 35 -6.14 -19.00 -8.23
N VAL A 36 -6.50 -19.14 -9.51
CA VAL A 36 -5.69 -19.88 -10.49
C VAL A 36 -4.34 -19.20 -10.68
N LEU A 37 -4.34 -17.88 -10.84
CA LEU A 37 -3.12 -17.10 -11.02
C LEU A 37 -2.22 -17.18 -9.79
N ALA A 38 -2.77 -17.13 -8.58
CA ALA A 38 -2.01 -17.23 -7.33
C ALA A 38 -1.35 -18.60 -7.17
N ARG A 39 -2.06 -19.68 -7.48
CA ARG A 39 -1.45 -21.03 -7.48
C ARG A 39 -0.30 -21.12 -8.47
N ARG A 40 -0.48 -20.57 -9.69
CA ARG A 40 0.57 -20.56 -10.71
C ARG A 40 1.76 -19.71 -10.28
N LEU A 41 1.53 -18.51 -9.77
CA LEU A 41 2.55 -17.59 -9.28
C LEU A 41 3.36 -18.22 -8.14
N MET A 42 2.72 -18.96 -7.24
CA MET A 42 3.43 -19.66 -6.15
C MET A 42 4.25 -20.87 -6.64
N SER A 43 3.90 -21.46 -7.79
CA SER A 43 4.63 -22.58 -8.38
C SER A 43 5.70 -22.18 -9.40
N SER A 44 5.69 -20.92 -9.87
CA SER A 44 6.59 -20.46 -10.92
C SER A 44 8.04 -20.39 -10.45
N GLN A 45 8.96 -20.83 -11.32
CA GLN A 45 10.41 -20.81 -11.11
C GLN A 45 11.14 -19.74 -11.96
N GLY A 46 10.45 -19.08 -12.91
CA GLY A 46 11.02 -18.06 -13.78
C GLY A 46 10.62 -16.65 -13.37
N GLU A 47 11.59 -15.73 -13.32
CA GLU A 47 11.36 -14.33 -12.90
C GLU A 47 10.42 -13.58 -13.85
N ALA A 48 10.65 -13.67 -15.17
CA ALA A 48 9.84 -12.96 -16.17
C ALA A 48 8.38 -13.44 -16.20
N SER A 49 8.15 -14.76 -16.09
CA SER A 49 6.78 -15.31 -16.01
C SER A 49 6.11 -15.01 -14.68
N GLY A 50 6.87 -14.85 -13.60
CA GLY A 50 6.36 -14.42 -12.30
C GLY A 50 5.78 -13.01 -12.31
N VAL A 51 6.47 -12.04 -12.94
CA VAL A 51 6.00 -10.65 -13.05
C VAL A 51 4.66 -10.56 -13.79
N ALA A 52 4.55 -11.21 -14.95
CA ALA A 52 3.31 -11.20 -15.73
C ALA A 52 2.12 -11.86 -14.99
N LEU A 53 2.38 -12.94 -14.23
CA LEU A 53 1.37 -13.58 -13.40
C LEU A 53 0.93 -12.69 -12.22
N ALA A 54 1.87 -11.96 -11.62
CA ALA A 54 1.58 -11.01 -10.56
C ALA A 54 0.73 -9.84 -11.06
N GLU A 55 1.09 -9.25 -12.20
CA GLU A 55 0.32 -8.18 -12.84
C GLU A 55 -1.11 -8.63 -13.15
N ALA A 56 -1.27 -9.78 -13.83
CA ALA A 56 -2.60 -10.33 -14.14
C ALA A 56 -3.44 -10.63 -12.89
N LEU A 57 -2.83 -11.03 -11.78
CA LEU A 57 -3.54 -11.27 -10.52
C LEU A 57 -4.01 -9.95 -9.91
N LEU A 58 -3.16 -8.92 -9.89
CA LEU A 58 -3.51 -7.60 -9.40
C LEU A 58 -4.65 -6.98 -10.24
N ASP A 59 -4.60 -7.13 -11.56
CA ASP A 59 -5.68 -6.69 -12.46
C ASP A 59 -6.99 -7.43 -12.18
N ALA A 60 -6.93 -8.75 -12.00
CA ALA A 60 -8.10 -9.55 -11.65
C ALA A 60 -8.70 -9.10 -10.30
N TYR A 61 -7.86 -8.81 -9.31
CA TYR A 61 -8.29 -8.27 -8.01
C TYR A 61 -8.89 -6.87 -8.13
N ALA A 62 -8.27 -5.98 -8.90
CA ALA A 62 -8.78 -4.62 -9.11
C ALA A 62 -10.16 -4.60 -9.78
N ALA A 63 -10.46 -5.60 -10.60
CA ALA A 63 -11.77 -5.79 -11.22
C ALA A 63 -12.84 -6.41 -10.29
N MET A 64 -12.47 -6.85 -9.08
CA MET A 64 -13.41 -7.45 -8.13
C MET A 64 -14.31 -6.42 -7.44
N HIS A 65 -15.56 -6.79 -7.22
CA HIS A 65 -16.46 -6.03 -6.33
C HIS A 65 -16.24 -6.44 -4.86
N THR A 66 -16.73 -5.64 -3.91
CA THR A 66 -16.52 -5.86 -2.47
C THR A 66 -16.84 -7.29 -1.99
N PRO A 67 -17.94 -7.96 -2.42
CA PRO A 67 -18.21 -9.33 -2.02
C PRO A 67 -17.16 -10.35 -2.51
N GLU A 68 -16.58 -10.11 -3.69
CA GLU A 68 -15.53 -10.94 -4.28
C GLU A 68 -14.18 -10.69 -3.60
N GLN A 69 -13.86 -9.42 -3.29
CA GLN A 69 -12.66 -9.06 -2.52
C GLN A 69 -12.66 -9.69 -1.12
N ARG A 70 -13.82 -9.68 -0.43
CA ARG A 70 -13.97 -10.39 0.85
C ARG A 70 -13.65 -11.89 0.70
N GLN A 71 -14.27 -12.55 -0.28
CA GLN A 71 -14.04 -13.98 -0.53
C GLN A 71 -12.58 -14.26 -0.90
N TRP A 72 -11.93 -13.35 -1.63
CA TRP A 72 -10.50 -13.44 -1.90
C TRP A 72 -9.67 -13.43 -0.61
N PHE A 73 -9.95 -12.52 0.33
CA PHE A 73 -9.27 -12.52 1.63
C PHE A 73 -9.57 -13.76 2.47
N GLU A 74 -10.79 -14.28 2.42
CA GLU A 74 -11.16 -15.56 3.06
C GLU A 74 -10.35 -16.72 2.45
N THR A 75 -10.19 -16.75 1.12
CA THR A 75 -9.33 -17.71 0.43
C THR A 75 -7.87 -17.58 0.87
N LEU A 76 -7.33 -16.36 0.98
CA LEU A 76 -5.98 -16.13 1.49
C LEU A 76 -5.83 -16.64 2.93
N ALA A 77 -6.82 -16.38 3.77
CA ALA A 77 -6.81 -16.80 5.17
C ALA A 77 -6.80 -18.33 5.30
N ALA A 78 -7.68 -19.01 4.55
CA ALA A 78 -7.87 -20.45 4.63
C ALA A 78 -6.78 -21.26 3.91
N ASN A 79 -6.36 -20.84 2.72
CA ASN A 79 -5.59 -21.71 1.80
C ASN A 79 -4.11 -21.32 1.68
N TYR A 80 -3.71 -20.15 2.20
CA TYR A 80 -2.34 -19.64 2.10
C TYR A 80 -1.68 -19.47 3.48
N GLY A 81 -2.08 -20.28 4.46
CA GLY A 81 -1.38 -20.42 5.74
C GLY A 81 0.00 -21.07 5.62
N PRO A 82 0.64 -21.40 6.75
CA PRO A 82 1.84 -22.25 6.77
C PRO A 82 1.54 -23.62 6.16
N ASP A 83 2.59 -24.31 5.70
CA ASP A 83 2.46 -25.73 5.33
C ASP A 83 2.43 -26.55 6.61
N ASP A 84 1.24 -27.01 7.02
CA ASP A 84 1.03 -27.72 8.29
C ASP A 84 1.92 -28.95 8.45
N ALA A 85 2.18 -29.68 7.35
CA ALA A 85 3.03 -30.86 7.40
C ALA A 85 4.49 -30.45 7.63
N ARG A 86 4.98 -29.46 6.89
CA ARG A 86 6.34 -28.93 7.06
C ARG A 86 6.53 -28.30 8.44
N LEU A 87 5.54 -27.56 8.94
CA LEU A 87 5.56 -26.93 10.26
C LEU A 87 5.58 -27.97 11.38
N ALA A 88 4.75 -29.02 11.29
CA ALA A 88 4.72 -30.08 12.28
C ALA A 88 6.06 -30.84 12.35
N GLU A 89 6.67 -31.15 11.20
CA GLU A 89 7.98 -31.82 11.16
C GLU A 89 9.09 -30.93 11.71
N ALA A 90 9.11 -29.64 11.37
CA ALA A 90 10.09 -28.69 11.92
C ALA A 90 9.94 -28.52 13.43
N ALA A 91 8.70 -28.49 13.94
CA ALA A 91 8.42 -28.41 15.37
C ALA A 91 8.90 -29.65 16.12
N LYS A 92 8.67 -30.85 15.57
CA LYS A 92 9.20 -32.11 16.14
C LYS A 92 10.71 -32.11 16.20
N ALA A 93 11.37 -31.69 15.12
CA ALA A 93 12.84 -31.62 15.06
C ALA A 93 13.40 -30.66 16.11
N TRP A 94 12.80 -29.48 16.29
CA TRP A 94 13.22 -28.52 17.30
C TRP A 94 12.98 -29.01 18.73
N LEU A 95 11.86 -29.66 19.01
CA LEU A 95 11.57 -30.24 20.34
C LEU A 95 12.54 -31.38 20.70
N ALA A 96 13.01 -32.13 19.69
CA ALA A 96 13.97 -33.21 19.88
C ALA A 96 15.40 -32.69 20.13
N ASP A 97 15.83 -31.65 19.40
CA ASP A 97 17.15 -31.03 19.53
C ASP A 97 17.09 -29.50 19.28
N PRO A 98 16.94 -28.68 20.34
CA PRO A 98 16.72 -27.22 20.24
C PRO A 98 17.94 -26.39 19.80
N THR A 99 18.52 -26.72 18.65
CA THR A 99 19.66 -25.99 18.08
C THR A 99 19.21 -24.70 17.38
N PRO A 100 20.12 -23.71 17.20
CA PRO A 100 19.83 -22.53 16.38
C PRO A 100 19.39 -22.87 14.94
N HIS A 101 19.93 -23.96 14.36
CA HIS A 101 19.53 -24.42 13.03
C HIS A 101 18.09 -24.95 13.02
N ALA A 102 17.72 -25.78 14.00
CA ALA A 102 16.35 -26.28 14.13
C ALA A 102 15.35 -25.13 14.42
N ALA A 103 15.75 -24.14 15.21
CA ALA A 103 14.94 -22.95 15.46
C ALA A 103 14.70 -22.13 14.18
N ASN A 104 15.73 -21.97 13.33
CA ASN A 104 15.56 -21.29 12.04
C ASN A 104 14.66 -22.08 11.08
N ALA A 105 14.83 -23.40 11.00
CA ALA A 105 13.97 -24.25 10.18
C ALA A 105 12.50 -24.19 10.61
N LEU A 106 12.24 -24.12 11.93
CA LEU A 106 10.91 -23.90 12.49
C LEU A 106 10.36 -22.52 12.13
N HIS A 107 11.18 -21.46 12.23
CA HIS A 107 10.81 -20.12 11.79
C HIS A 107 10.41 -20.10 10.30
N ASP A 108 11.23 -20.65 9.42
CA ASP A 108 10.97 -20.72 7.97
C ASP A 108 9.72 -21.54 7.63
N ALA A 109 9.43 -22.59 8.41
CA ALA A 109 8.25 -23.42 8.21
C ALA A 109 6.96 -22.78 8.75
N ALA A 110 7.07 -21.88 9.74
CA ALA A 110 5.96 -21.16 10.31
C ALA A 110 5.51 -19.95 9.46
N GLU A 111 6.32 -19.53 8.49
CA GLU A 111 5.94 -18.44 7.59
C GLU A 111 4.72 -18.86 6.73
N PRO A 112 3.61 -18.11 6.76
CA PRO A 112 2.47 -18.42 5.92
C PRO A 112 2.76 -18.10 4.45
N ARG A 113 2.26 -18.96 3.56
CA ARG A 113 2.42 -18.82 2.10
C ARG A 113 1.88 -17.48 1.57
N ARG A 114 0.98 -16.82 2.30
CA ARG A 114 0.52 -15.44 2.04
C ARG A 114 1.69 -14.46 1.94
N GLN A 115 2.69 -14.52 2.82
CA GLN A 115 3.78 -13.56 2.78
C GLN A 115 4.60 -13.68 1.50
N GLU A 116 4.87 -14.90 1.07
CA GLU A 116 5.55 -15.16 -0.19
C GLU A 116 4.70 -14.72 -1.40
N LEU A 117 3.39 -14.96 -1.38
CA LEU A 117 2.49 -14.47 -2.43
C LEU A 117 2.55 -12.94 -2.54
N LEU A 118 2.45 -12.23 -1.41
CA LEU A 118 2.52 -10.77 -1.37
C LEU A 118 3.88 -10.25 -1.84
N ARG A 119 5.00 -10.90 -1.48
CA ARG A 119 6.33 -10.57 -2.01
C ARG A 119 6.41 -10.71 -3.52
N ARG A 120 5.83 -11.77 -4.09
CA ARG A 120 5.78 -11.98 -5.54
C ARG A 120 4.88 -10.97 -6.25
N LEU A 121 3.73 -10.63 -5.66
CA LEU A 121 2.85 -9.57 -6.18
C LEU A 121 3.57 -8.22 -6.26
N ASN A 122 4.43 -7.94 -5.28
CA ASN A 122 5.21 -6.70 -5.23
C ASN A 122 6.31 -6.61 -6.32
N LEU A 123 6.57 -7.68 -7.09
CA LEU A 123 7.47 -7.63 -8.24
C LEU A 123 6.80 -7.02 -9.48
N ALA A 124 5.47 -6.96 -9.53
CA ALA A 124 4.75 -6.33 -10.63
C ALA A 124 5.00 -4.81 -10.67
N PRO A 125 5.00 -4.19 -11.86
CA PRO A 125 4.95 -2.73 -11.99
C PRO A 125 3.75 -2.17 -11.20
N GLY A 126 3.99 -1.17 -10.36
CA GLY A 126 2.93 -0.61 -9.49
C GLY A 126 2.46 -1.54 -8.36
N GLY A 127 3.10 -2.71 -8.17
CA GLY A 127 2.66 -3.73 -7.22
C GLY A 127 2.59 -3.23 -5.77
N THR A 128 3.52 -2.36 -5.34
CA THR A 128 3.45 -1.78 -3.99
C THR A 128 2.17 -0.96 -3.79
N ALA A 129 1.82 -0.09 -4.73
CA ALA A 129 0.61 0.74 -4.63
C ALA A 129 -0.65 -0.14 -4.63
N ALA A 130 -0.72 -1.11 -5.53
CA ALA A 130 -1.84 -2.05 -5.59
C ALA A 130 -2.01 -2.86 -4.30
N LEU A 131 -0.91 -3.28 -3.66
CA LEU A 131 -0.95 -3.96 -2.36
C LEU A 131 -1.39 -3.03 -1.23
N VAL A 132 -0.99 -1.75 -1.25
CA VAL A 132 -1.47 -0.75 -0.28
C VAL A 132 -2.97 -0.54 -0.41
N GLU A 133 -3.49 -0.42 -1.63
CA GLU A 133 -4.94 -0.35 -1.89
C GLU A 133 -5.67 -1.63 -1.47
N MET A 134 -5.12 -2.80 -1.79
CA MET A 134 -5.66 -4.10 -1.35
C MET A 134 -5.76 -4.18 0.17
N ARG A 135 -4.72 -3.75 0.89
CA ARG A 135 -4.75 -3.70 2.36
C ARG A 135 -5.75 -2.68 2.88
N ALA A 136 -5.93 -1.53 2.21
CA ALA A 136 -6.94 -0.55 2.58
C ALA A 136 -8.35 -1.16 2.53
N ALA A 137 -8.66 -1.92 1.47
CA ALA A 137 -9.92 -2.66 1.34
C ALA A 137 -10.08 -3.70 2.45
N LEU A 138 -9.03 -4.49 2.73
CA LEU A 138 -9.01 -5.46 3.83
C LEU A 138 -9.31 -4.80 5.19
N LEU A 139 -8.66 -3.67 5.50
CA LEU A 139 -8.86 -2.93 6.74
C LEU A 139 -10.30 -2.42 6.91
N GLY A 140 -11.00 -2.16 5.81
CA GLY A 140 -12.43 -1.79 5.79
C GLY A 140 -13.36 -2.96 6.11
N LEU A 141 -12.96 -4.20 5.81
CA LEU A 141 -13.75 -5.41 6.04
C LEU A 141 -13.57 -6.00 7.45
N ILE A 142 -12.42 -5.78 8.10
CA ILE A 142 -12.09 -6.36 9.41
C ILE A 142 -13.12 -6.09 10.52
N PRO A 143 -13.78 -4.92 10.62
CA PRO A 143 -14.80 -4.70 11.65
C PRO A 143 -15.93 -5.74 11.64
N ASP A 144 -16.37 -6.16 10.44
CA ASP A 144 -17.44 -7.14 10.25
C ASP A 144 -16.90 -8.58 10.10
N HIS A 145 -15.62 -8.72 9.74
CA HIS A 145 -14.94 -10.00 9.48
C HIS A 145 -13.62 -10.10 10.27
N PRO A 146 -13.66 -10.27 11.60
CA PRO A 146 -12.47 -10.20 12.46
C PRO A 146 -11.43 -11.29 12.18
N ASP A 147 -11.83 -12.43 11.61
CA ASP A 147 -10.92 -13.52 11.24
C ASP A 147 -9.92 -13.08 10.16
N LEU A 148 -10.23 -12.06 9.37
CA LEU A 148 -9.32 -11.52 8.35
C LEU A 148 -8.12 -10.76 8.95
N ARG A 149 -8.08 -10.52 10.26
CA ARG A 149 -6.92 -9.92 10.95
C ARG A 149 -5.64 -10.71 10.75
N LEU A 150 -5.72 -12.03 10.58
CA LEU A 150 -4.54 -12.86 10.33
C LEU A 150 -3.90 -12.52 8.98
N VAL A 151 -4.69 -12.11 7.98
CA VAL A 151 -4.18 -11.65 6.68
C VAL A 151 -3.55 -10.26 6.84
N ASP A 152 -4.19 -9.36 7.59
CA ASP A 152 -3.64 -8.02 7.86
C ASP A 152 -2.31 -8.08 8.61
N ALA A 153 -2.12 -9.03 9.53
CA ALA A 153 -0.85 -9.21 10.22
C ALA A 153 0.31 -9.49 9.25
N ASP A 154 0.09 -10.31 8.21
CA ASP A 154 1.09 -10.61 7.18
C ASP A 154 1.38 -9.37 6.31
N PHE A 155 0.36 -8.60 5.94
CA PHE A 155 0.53 -7.32 5.27
C PHE A 155 1.35 -6.33 6.12
N ALA A 156 0.99 -6.18 7.40
CA ALA A 156 1.66 -5.26 8.32
C ALA A 156 3.12 -5.65 8.53
N HIS A 157 3.41 -6.95 8.64
CA HIS A 157 4.77 -7.47 8.70
C HIS A 157 5.59 -7.03 7.47
N LEU A 158 5.11 -7.30 6.26
CA LEU A 158 5.81 -6.95 5.03
C LEU A 158 5.94 -5.44 4.85
N PHE A 159 4.87 -4.67 5.10
CA PHE A 159 4.90 -3.22 4.98
C PHE A 159 5.84 -2.57 5.98
N SER A 160 5.97 -3.10 7.19
CA SER A 160 6.95 -2.59 8.17
C SER A 160 8.40 -2.68 7.66
N SER A 161 8.70 -3.69 6.85
CA SER A 161 10.01 -3.88 6.21
C SER A 161 10.16 -3.04 4.94
N TRP A 162 9.13 -2.98 4.09
CA TRP A 162 9.18 -2.27 2.82
C TRP A 162 9.15 -0.76 2.97
N PHE A 163 8.41 -0.24 3.95
CA PHE A 163 8.26 1.19 4.24
C PHE A 163 9.19 1.61 5.39
N ASN A 164 10.46 1.25 5.28
CA ASN A 164 11.45 1.62 6.27
C ASN A 164 11.65 3.14 6.28
N ARG A 165 11.49 3.74 7.46
CA ARG A 165 11.68 5.18 7.71
C ARG A 165 13.00 5.75 7.17
N GLY A 166 14.06 4.95 7.12
CA GLY A 166 15.39 5.40 6.66
C GLY A 166 15.42 5.86 5.21
N PHE A 167 14.39 5.52 4.42
CA PHE A 167 14.24 5.94 3.03
C PHE A 167 13.18 7.02 2.84
N LEU A 168 12.55 7.52 3.90
CA LEU A 168 11.61 8.63 3.77
C LEU A 168 12.35 9.91 3.41
N LEU A 169 11.87 10.56 2.36
CA LEU A 169 12.40 11.82 1.86
C LEU A 169 11.39 12.92 2.14
N LEU A 170 11.80 13.92 2.94
CA LEU A 170 11.04 15.14 3.14
C LEU A 170 11.23 16.05 1.93
N ARG A 171 10.13 16.47 1.31
CA ARG A 171 10.12 17.44 0.21
C ARG A 171 9.23 18.61 0.59
N ARG A 172 9.65 19.83 0.26
CA ARG A 172 8.77 21.01 0.29
C ARG A 172 7.76 20.87 -0.85
N ILE A 173 6.49 21.15 -0.52
CA ILE A 173 5.40 21.26 -1.48
C ILE A 173 5.08 22.74 -1.63
N ASP A 174 5.03 23.19 -2.88
CA ASP A 174 4.66 24.54 -3.27
C ASP A 174 3.96 24.54 -4.63
N TRP A 175 3.59 25.71 -5.12
CA TRP A 175 2.85 25.84 -6.39
C TRP A 175 3.65 25.45 -7.65
N SER A 176 4.95 25.19 -7.51
CA SER A 176 5.80 24.65 -8.60
C SER A 176 5.87 23.13 -8.60
N SER A 177 5.30 22.47 -7.58
CA SER A 177 5.28 21.02 -7.47
C SER A 177 4.43 20.38 -8.59
N PRO A 178 4.74 19.13 -9.00
CA PRO A 178 3.98 18.42 -10.03
C PRO A 178 2.47 18.38 -9.74
N ALA A 179 1.65 18.60 -10.78
CA ALA A 179 0.20 18.74 -10.63
C ALA A 179 -0.49 17.48 -10.10
N ASP A 180 0.03 16.30 -10.44
CA ASP A 180 -0.43 15.00 -9.93
C ASP A 180 -0.20 14.85 -8.42
N VAL A 181 0.92 15.35 -7.90
CA VAL A 181 1.17 15.42 -6.45
C VAL A 181 0.21 16.39 -5.77
N LEU A 182 -0.03 17.56 -6.37
CA LEU A 182 -0.97 18.55 -5.83
C LEU A 182 -2.41 18.02 -5.81
N GLU A 183 -2.86 17.30 -6.84
CA GLU A 183 -4.17 16.66 -6.87
C GLU A 183 -4.32 15.62 -5.75
N LYS A 184 -3.26 14.84 -5.49
CA LYS A 184 -3.23 13.89 -4.38
C LYS A 184 -3.35 14.58 -3.02
N ILE A 185 -2.70 15.74 -2.82
CA ILE A 185 -2.86 16.51 -1.58
C ILE A 185 -4.30 16.98 -1.38
N ILE A 186 -4.96 17.48 -2.45
CA ILE A 186 -6.37 17.85 -2.41
C ILE A 186 -7.23 16.64 -1.99
N ARG A 187 -6.97 15.48 -2.60
CA ARG A 187 -7.73 14.24 -2.36
C ARG A 187 -7.54 13.68 -0.96
N TYR A 188 -6.33 13.81 -0.40
CA TYR A 188 -5.94 13.14 0.84
C TYR A 188 -6.01 14.03 2.09
N GLU A 189 -6.39 15.29 1.96
CA GLU A 189 -6.53 16.16 3.13
C GLU A 189 -7.69 15.71 4.02
N ALA A 190 -7.32 15.29 5.24
CA ALA A 190 -8.23 14.63 6.18
C ALA A 190 -8.66 15.52 7.36
N VAL A 191 -7.99 16.66 7.58
CA VAL A 191 -8.27 17.57 8.71
C VAL A 191 -9.15 18.73 8.26
N HIS A 192 -8.79 19.35 7.12
CA HIS A 192 -9.46 20.52 6.58
C HIS A 192 -9.63 20.39 5.06
N GLU A 193 -10.77 19.84 4.64
CA GLU A 193 -11.09 19.59 3.22
C GLU A 193 -10.67 20.74 2.30
N ILE A 194 -9.94 20.40 1.23
CA ILE A 194 -9.46 21.34 0.22
C ILE A 194 -10.42 21.32 -0.96
N ASN A 195 -11.11 22.44 -1.20
CA ASN A 195 -12.12 22.53 -2.25
C ASN A 195 -11.51 22.86 -3.63
N GLY A 196 -10.60 21.99 -4.10
CA GLY A 196 -9.93 22.11 -5.38
C GLY A 196 -8.69 23.03 -5.39
N PHE A 197 -8.16 23.27 -6.59
CA PHE A 197 -6.86 23.92 -6.79
C PHE A 197 -6.78 25.37 -6.28
N GLU A 198 -7.87 26.13 -6.36
CA GLU A 198 -7.90 27.51 -5.85
C GLU A 198 -7.75 27.55 -4.32
N ASP A 199 -8.35 26.60 -3.63
CA ASP A 199 -8.20 26.48 -2.18
C ASP A 199 -6.79 26.00 -1.81
N LEU A 200 -6.26 25.00 -2.52
CA LEU A 200 -4.87 24.56 -2.33
C LEU A 200 -3.87 25.71 -2.55
N ARG A 201 -4.08 26.52 -3.60
CA ARG A 201 -3.21 27.66 -3.91
C ARG A 201 -3.12 28.63 -2.74
N ARG A 202 -4.23 28.88 -2.04
CA ARG A 202 -4.27 29.74 -0.86
C ARG A 202 -3.50 29.18 0.32
N ARG A 203 -3.26 27.87 0.38
CA ARG A 203 -2.44 27.22 1.41
C ARG A 203 -0.95 27.13 1.04
N LEU A 204 -0.60 27.25 -0.24
CA LEU A 204 0.78 27.05 -0.71
C LEU A 204 1.51 28.33 -1.14
N VAL A 205 0.78 29.32 -1.67
CA VAL A 205 1.37 30.53 -2.25
C VAL A 205 1.74 31.59 -1.22
N PRO A 206 0.95 31.85 -0.16
CA PRO A 206 1.28 32.90 0.79
C PRO A 206 2.67 32.73 1.43
N PRO A 207 3.41 33.82 1.67
CA PRO A 207 4.76 33.77 2.23
C PRO A 207 4.80 33.23 3.66
N ASP A 208 3.70 33.32 4.40
CA ASP A 208 3.49 32.78 5.74
C ASP A 208 2.94 31.35 5.75
N ARG A 209 2.95 30.64 4.62
CA ARG A 209 2.53 29.24 4.55
C ARG A 209 3.65 28.34 4.04
N ARG A 210 3.75 27.15 4.61
CA ARG A 210 4.67 26.09 4.17
C ARG A 210 3.91 24.77 4.18
N CYS A 211 4.16 23.95 3.17
CA CYS A 211 3.70 22.58 3.13
C CYS A 211 4.91 21.67 2.88
N PHE A 212 4.93 20.53 3.55
CA PHE A 212 5.96 19.52 3.37
C PHE A 212 5.29 18.16 3.24
N ALA A 213 5.91 17.25 2.49
CA ALA A 213 5.43 15.88 2.39
C ALA A 213 6.59 14.87 2.43
N PHE A 214 6.33 13.73 3.06
CA PHE A 214 7.22 12.59 3.10
C PHE A 214 6.89 11.63 1.95
N PHE A 215 7.91 11.30 1.17
CA PHE A 215 7.83 10.35 0.08
C PHE A 215 8.69 9.14 0.38
N HIS A 216 8.31 7.99 -0.18
CA HIS A 216 9.10 6.77 -0.08
C HIS A 216 9.48 6.31 -1.49
N PRO A 217 10.71 5.82 -1.75
CA PRO A 217 11.13 5.37 -3.08
C PRO A 217 10.24 4.28 -3.71
N ARG A 218 9.48 3.54 -2.90
CA ARG A 218 8.50 2.55 -3.39
C ARG A 218 7.19 3.16 -3.89
N MET A 219 6.90 4.41 -3.52
CA MET A 219 5.74 5.18 -3.96
C MET A 219 6.20 6.64 -4.18
N PRO A 220 7.04 6.89 -5.20
CA PRO A 220 7.78 8.16 -5.34
C PRO A 220 6.88 9.36 -5.65
N ASP A 221 5.69 9.11 -6.21
CA ASP A 221 4.73 10.12 -6.62
C ASP A 221 3.54 10.21 -5.65
N ASP A 222 3.53 9.42 -4.57
CA ASP A 222 2.49 9.44 -3.55
C ASP A 222 3.05 10.06 -2.26
N PRO A 223 2.58 11.25 -1.84
CA PRO A 223 2.95 11.80 -0.55
C PRO A 223 2.35 10.90 0.53
N LEU A 224 3.14 10.18 1.32
CA LEU A 224 2.63 9.26 2.34
C LEU A 224 2.09 10.00 3.56
N ILE A 225 2.76 11.09 3.92
CA ILE A 225 2.38 12.00 4.99
C ILE A 225 2.62 13.41 4.46
N PHE A 226 1.71 14.33 4.69
CA PHE A 226 2.00 15.74 4.48
C PHE A 226 1.59 16.58 5.68
N VAL A 227 2.25 17.72 5.77
CA VAL A 227 2.26 18.60 6.93
C VAL A 227 2.10 20.02 6.44
N GLU A 228 1.05 20.69 6.92
CA GLU A 228 0.80 22.09 6.66
C GLU A 228 1.22 22.95 7.86
N VAL A 229 1.95 24.03 7.58
CA VAL A 229 2.55 24.92 8.56
C VAL A 229 2.20 26.37 8.24
N ALA A 230 1.69 27.07 9.26
CA ALA A 230 1.48 28.51 9.23
C ALA A 230 2.61 29.20 10.00
N LEU A 231 3.20 30.24 9.42
CA LEU A 231 4.18 31.10 10.06
C LEU A 231 3.43 32.26 10.73
N THR A 232 3.59 32.41 12.03
CA THR A 232 2.82 33.37 12.83
C THR A 232 3.72 34.17 13.77
N ARG A 233 3.13 35.19 14.41
CA ARG A 233 3.67 35.84 15.61
C ARG A 233 2.95 35.31 16.84
N GLY A 234 3.65 34.51 17.64
CA GLY A 234 3.11 33.78 18.77
C GLY A 234 2.27 32.56 18.37
N THR A 235 1.89 31.79 19.39
CA THR A 235 1.05 30.60 19.24
C THR A 235 -0.43 30.99 19.13
N PRO A 236 -1.14 30.59 18.07
CA PRO A 236 -2.56 30.90 17.90
C PRO A 236 -3.43 30.12 18.90
N ALA A 237 -4.49 30.76 19.38
CA ALA A 237 -5.44 30.12 20.30
C ALA A 237 -6.48 29.22 19.60
N SER A 238 -6.62 29.34 18.28
CA SER A 238 -7.56 28.54 17.48
C SER A 238 -7.12 28.44 16.02
N ILE A 239 -7.68 27.47 15.31
CA ILE A 239 -7.42 27.23 13.88
C ILE A 239 -8.09 28.25 12.95
N ALA A 240 -9.25 28.80 13.34
CA ALA A 240 -10.07 29.63 12.47
C ALA A 240 -9.31 30.80 11.81
N PRO A 241 -8.43 31.55 12.52
CA PRO A 241 -7.63 32.60 11.90
C PRO A 241 -6.57 32.11 10.92
N LEU A 242 -6.12 30.85 11.02
CA LEU A 242 -5.08 30.29 10.14
C LEU A 242 -5.65 29.88 8.77
N ILE A 243 -6.92 29.46 8.75
CA ILE A 243 -7.65 29.06 7.54
C ILE A 243 -8.52 30.19 6.97
N ASP A 244 -8.60 31.34 7.65
CA ASP A 244 -9.32 32.52 7.19
C ASP A 244 -8.50 33.27 6.13
N ASN A 245 -8.98 33.17 4.90
CA ASN A 245 -8.35 33.75 3.71
C ASN A 245 -8.50 35.27 3.59
N SER A 246 -9.21 35.93 4.52
CA SER A 246 -9.37 37.39 4.53
C SER A 246 -8.26 38.13 5.30
N GLN A 247 -7.43 37.38 6.04
CA GLN A 247 -6.34 37.94 6.83
C GLN A 247 -5.19 38.41 5.94
N PRO A 248 -4.54 39.55 6.25
CA PRO A 248 -3.31 39.94 5.57
C PRO A 248 -2.20 38.93 5.88
N PHE A 249 -1.39 38.61 4.87
CA PHE A 249 -0.26 37.70 5.03
C PHE A 249 0.87 38.36 5.84
N LEU A 250 1.62 37.53 6.55
CA LEU A 250 2.86 37.92 7.23
C LEU A 250 4.06 37.62 6.32
N ASP A 251 5.06 38.50 6.29
CA ASP A 251 6.34 38.14 5.65
C ASP A 251 7.03 37.02 6.45
N ALA A 252 7.64 36.06 5.76
CA ALA A 252 8.22 34.89 6.43
C ALA A 252 9.32 35.25 7.44
N GLU A 253 10.05 36.34 7.18
CA GLU A 253 11.13 36.85 8.05
C GLU A 253 10.59 37.52 9.32
N ASP A 254 9.32 37.90 9.32
CA ASP A 254 8.63 38.55 10.44
C ASP A 254 7.98 37.57 11.42
N ALA A 255 8.01 36.27 11.09
CA ALA A 255 7.44 35.21 11.92
C ALA A 255 8.41 34.75 13.02
N ASP A 256 7.88 34.51 14.22
CA ASP A 256 8.64 33.95 15.36
C ASP A 256 8.20 32.52 15.72
N THR A 257 7.10 32.04 15.13
CA THR A 257 6.46 30.78 15.45
C THR A 257 6.09 30.03 14.17
N ALA A 258 6.41 28.73 14.12
CA ALA A 258 5.91 27.81 13.10
C ALA A 258 4.83 26.91 13.71
N VAL A 259 3.60 27.01 13.20
CA VAL A 259 2.43 26.30 13.70
C VAL A 259 2.06 25.16 12.76
N PHE A 260 2.27 23.93 13.21
CA PHE A 260 1.82 22.72 12.53
C PHE A 260 0.32 22.57 12.75
N TYR A 261 -0.49 22.93 11.74
CA TYR A 261 -1.95 22.99 11.88
C TYR A 261 -2.69 21.86 11.17
N SER A 262 -2.04 21.17 10.22
CA SER A 262 -2.54 19.91 9.65
C SER A 262 -1.41 18.91 9.46
N ILE A 263 -1.67 17.65 9.82
CA ILE A 263 -0.80 16.49 9.58
C ILE A 263 -1.70 15.35 9.10
N SER A 264 -1.55 14.99 7.83
CA SER A 264 -2.42 14.02 7.15
C SER A 264 -1.60 12.79 6.72
N ASN A 265 -2.05 11.60 7.12
CA ASN A 265 -1.55 10.33 6.56
C ASN A 265 -2.47 9.94 5.40
N THR A 266 -1.92 9.82 4.20
CA THR A 266 -2.70 9.77 2.97
C THR A 266 -3.12 8.36 2.58
N GLN A 267 -2.38 7.35 3.06
CA GLN A 267 -2.55 5.96 2.65
C GLN A 267 -3.26 5.17 3.73
N ALA A 268 -4.57 4.95 3.56
CA ALA A 268 -5.35 4.11 4.48
C ALA A 268 -4.75 2.71 4.65
N GLY A 269 -4.19 2.15 3.57
CA GLY A 269 -3.45 0.88 3.58
C GLY A 269 -2.13 0.92 4.37
N LEU A 270 -1.61 2.08 4.77
CA LEU A 270 -0.43 2.18 5.63
C LEU A 270 -0.80 2.45 7.10
N ARG A 271 -2.08 2.35 7.46
CA ARG A 271 -2.52 2.47 8.85
C ARG A 271 -1.79 1.47 9.75
N GLY A 272 -1.23 1.97 10.84
CA GLY A 272 -0.47 1.18 11.83
C GLY A 272 0.98 0.90 11.43
N ILE A 273 1.43 1.30 10.24
CA ILE A 273 2.84 1.20 9.83
C ILE A 273 3.59 2.41 10.37
N SER A 274 4.60 2.16 11.21
CA SER A 274 5.37 3.25 11.83
C SER A 274 6.41 3.80 10.87
N PHE A 275 6.34 5.11 10.66
CA PHE A 275 7.37 5.89 9.97
C PHE A 275 8.39 6.53 10.93
N GLY A 276 8.36 6.12 12.21
CA GLY A 276 9.18 6.67 13.29
C GLY A 276 8.56 7.90 13.97
N ASN A 277 9.07 8.23 15.16
CA ASN A 277 8.55 9.29 16.04
C ASN A 277 9.15 10.68 15.76
N PHE A 278 9.90 10.84 14.66
CA PHE A 278 10.70 12.04 14.38
C PHE A 278 10.26 12.79 13.12
N LEU A 279 9.02 12.61 12.67
CA LEU A 279 8.51 13.31 11.49
C LEU A 279 8.51 14.85 11.64
N ILE A 280 8.49 15.35 12.87
CA ILE A 280 8.43 16.79 13.20
C ILE A 280 9.78 17.30 13.76
N LYS A 281 10.79 16.43 13.92
CA LYS A 281 12.08 16.80 14.51
C LYS A 281 13.06 17.26 13.44
#